data_AF-A0A4R4S8D2-F1
#
_entry.id   AF-A0A4R4S8D2-F1
#
_cell.length_a   1.000
_cell.length_b   1.000
_cell.length_c   1.000
_cell.angle_alpha   90.00
_cell.angle_beta   90.00
_cell.angle_gamma   90.00
#
_symmetry.space_group_name_H-M   'P 1'
#
loop_
_entity.id
_entity.type
_entity.pdbx_description
1 polymer ?
#
loop_
_entity_poly.entity_id
_entity_poly.type
_entity_poly.pdbx_seq_one_letter_code
_entity_poly.pdbx_strand_id
1 'polypeptide(L)' 'MTAPAAYQVSHLDALEAESIFVMREVVAEMERPVLLFSGGKDSIVMLRLAQKAFAP' A
#
# COMPACT_ATOMS: atom_id res chain seq x y z
N MET A 1 -4.93 -9.44 -37.16
CA MET A 1 -3.88 -8.80 -36.33
C MET A 1 -4.56 -8.30 -35.07
N THR A 2 -4.42 -9.04 -33.96
CA THR A 2 -5.03 -8.68 -32.67
C THR A 2 -4.10 -7.69 -31.98
N ALA A 3 -4.59 -6.50 -31.64
CA ALA A 3 -3.81 -5.54 -30.87
C ALA A 3 -3.44 -6.17 -29.50
N PRO A 4 -2.22 -5.92 -28.97
CA PRO A 4 -1.89 -6.39 -27.63
C PRO A 4 -2.88 -5.77 -26.63
N ALA A 5 -3.41 -6.58 -25.72
CA ALA A 5 -4.23 -6.08 -24.63
C ALA A 5 -3.43 -5.01 -23.88
N ALA A 6 -3.95 -3.79 -23.81
CA ALA A 6 -3.30 -2.71 -23.09
C ALA A 6 -3.12 -3.15 -21.63
N TYR A 7 -1.90 -3.04 -21.09
CA TYR A 7 -1.66 -3.28 -19.68
C TYR A 7 -2.44 -2.23 -18.88
N GLN A 8 -3.52 -2.65 -18.23
CA GLN A 8 -4.34 -1.78 -17.39
C GLN A 8 -4.13 -2.16 -15.93
N VAL A 9 -3.59 -1.21 -15.16
CA VAL A 9 -3.53 -1.30 -13.70
C VAL A 9 -4.95 -1.15 -13.18
N SER A 10 -5.40 -2.08 -12.33
CA SER A 10 -6.72 -1.93 -11.75
C SER A 10 -6.74 -0.76 -10.75
N HIS A 11 -7.93 -0.20 -10.48
CA HIS A 11 -8.05 0.89 -9.52
C HIS A 11 -7.51 0.51 -8.14
N LEU A 12 -7.76 -0.72 -7.68
CA LEU A 12 -7.28 -1.20 -6.38
C LEU A 12 -5.77 -1.44 -6.38
N ASP A 13 -5.19 -1.93 -7.49
CA ASP A 13 -3.74 -2.09 -7.60
C ASP A 13 -3.03 -0.73 -7.55
N ALA A 14 -3.62 0.30 -8.19
CA ALA A 14 -3.09 1.66 -8.14
C ALA A 14 -3.13 2.22 -6.71
N LEU A 15 -4.27 2.10 -6.01
CA LEU A 15 -4.40 2.55 -4.62
C LEU A 15 -3.48 1.80 -3.66
N GLU A 16 -3.30 0.50 -3.87
CA GLU A 16 -2.39 -0.30 -3.07
C GLU A 16 -0.94 0.15 -3.27
N ALA A 17 -0.51 0.35 -4.52
CA ALA A 17 0.84 0.82 -4.84
C ALA A 17 1.11 2.22 -4.24
N GLU A 18 0.16 3.14 -4.35
CA GLU A 18 0.25 4.48 -3.77
C GLU A 18 0.32 4.44 -2.24
N SER A 19 -0.52 3.61 -1.61
CA SER A 19 -0.51 3.45 -0.15
C SER A 19 0.81 2.87 0.36
N ILE A 20 1.36 1.87 -0.33
CA ILE A 20 2.68 1.29 0.00
C ILE A 20 3.78 2.34 -0.16
N PHE A 21 3.73 3.13 -1.24
CA PHE A 21 4.67 4.23 -1.46
C PHE A 21 4.65 5.21 -0.29
N VAL A 22 3.46 5.71 0.08
CA VAL A 22 3.30 6.65 1.22
C VAL A 22 3.83 6.06 2.52
N MET A 23 3.55 4.79 2.80
CA MET A 23 4.07 4.12 4.01
C MET A 23 5.60 4.09 4.05
N ARG A 24 6.25 3.81 2.92
CA ARG A 24 7.71 3.76 2.82
C ARG A 24 8.33 5.14 3.01
N GLU A 25 7.75 6.18 2.42
CA GLU A 25 8.21 7.56 2.62
C GLU A 25 8.08 7.98 4.09
N VAL A 26 6.97 7.66 4.75
CA VAL A 26 6.79 7.94 6.20
C VAL A 26 7.87 7.26 7.04
N VAL A 27 8.21 6.01 6.74
CA VAL A 27 9.27 5.29 7.46
C VAL A 27 10.66 5.84 7.14
N ALA A 28 10.89 6.33 5.92
CA ALA A 28 12.15 6.95 5.53
C ALA A 28 12.40 8.29 6.25
N GLU A 29 11.34 9.08 6.48
CA GLU A 29 11.43 10.43 7.04
C GLU A 29 11.28 10.49 8.57
N MET A 30 10.68 9.47 9.21
CA MET A 30 10.40 9.47 10.65
C MET A 30 11.31 8.52 11.43
N GLU A 31 11.80 8.97 12.60
CA GLU A 31 12.67 8.16 13.46
C GLU A 31 11.93 6.98 14.13
N ARG A 32 10.68 7.19 14.56
CA ARG A 32 9.89 6.20 15.33
C ARG A 32 8.42 6.17 14.88
N PRO A 33 8.13 5.78 13.63
CA PRO A 33 6.77 5.72 13.13
C PRO A 33 5.97 4.65 13.87
N VAL A 34 4.68 4.93 14.10
CA VAL A 34 3.72 3.99 14.70
C VAL A 34 2.48 3.90 13.84
N LEU A 35 1.86 2.72 13.80
CA LEU A 35 0.55 2.54 13.19
C LEU A 35 -0.52 2.54 14.28
N LEU A 36 -1.37 3.56 14.31
CA LEU A 36 -2.52 3.59 15.22
C LEU A 36 -3.55 2.55 14.79
N PHE A 37 -3.78 1.54 15.63
CA PHE A 37 -4.60 0.39 15.32
C PHE A 37 -5.83 0.32 16.22
N SER A 38 -7.02 0.52 15.65
CA SER A 38 -8.30 0.49 16.36
C SER A 38 -9.01 -0.87 16.32
N GLY A 39 -8.53 -1.81 15.49
CA GLY A 39 -9.22 -3.07 15.22
C GLY A 39 -10.40 -2.96 14.25
N GLY A 40 -10.68 -1.77 13.73
CA GLY A 40 -11.70 -1.55 12.69
C GLY A 40 -11.20 -1.91 11.28
N LYS A 41 -12.13 -1.99 10.32
CA LYS A 41 -11.86 -2.38 8.93
C LYS A 41 -10.72 -1.58 8.28
N ASP A 42 -10.69 -0.28 8.52
CA ASP A 42 -9.72 0.62 7.88
C ASP A 42 -8.32 0.38 8.47
N SER A 43 -8.23 0.23 9.80
CA SER A 43 -6.96 -0.10 10.47
C SER A 43 -6.43 -1.50 10.11
N ILE A 44 -7.31 -2.45 9.79
CA ILE A 44 -6.93 -3.79 9.30
C ILE A 44 -6.38 -3.71 7.88
N VAL A 45 -7.00 -2.93 6.99
CA VAL A 45 -6.47 -2.68 5.64
C VAL A 45 -5.10 -2.01 5.72
N MET A 46 -4.95 -1.00 6.58
CA MET A 46 -3.67 -0.35 6.82
C MET A 46 -2.61 -1.32 7.36
N LEU A 47 -2.95 -2.21 8.29
CA LEU A 47 -2.03 -3.25 8.75
C LEU A 47 -1.60 -4.17 7.59
N ARG A 48 -2.54 -4.56 6.71
CA ARG A 48 -2.23 -5.40 5.55
C ARG A 48 -1.32 -4.69 4.55
N LEU A 49 -1.55 -3.39 4.30
CA LEU A 49 -0.71 -2.57 3.44
C LEU A 49 0.70 -2.42 4.04
N ALA A 50 0.82 -2.21 5.36
CA ALA A 50 2.11 -2.14 6.04
C ALA A 50 2.89 -3.47 5.92
N GLN A 51 2.20 -4.62 6.06
CA GLN A 51 2.82 -5.91 5.79
C GLN A 51 3.33 -6.01 4.35
N LYS A 52 2.55 -5.59 3.35
CA LYS A 52 2.99 -5.60 1.95
C LYS A 52 4.16 -4.65 1.70
N ALA A 53 4.21 -3.52 2.39
CA ALA A 53 5.27 -2.53 2.23
C ALA A 53 6.63 -3.01 2.75
N PHE A 54 6.65 -3.84 3.81
CA PHE A 54 7.86 -4.14 4.59
C PHE A 54 8.15 -5.62 4.85
N ALA A 55 7.26 -6.56 4.49
CA ALA A 55 7.58 -7.98 4.57
C ALA A 55 8.73 -8.34 3.59
N PRO A 56 9.64 -9.26 3.97
CA PRO A 56 10.75 -9.70 3.12
C PRO A 56 10.28 -10.50 1.89
#